data_AF-T0H8L4-F1
#
_entry.id   AF-T0H8L4-F1
#
_cell.length_a   1.000
_cell.length_b   1.000
_cell.length_c   1.000
_cell.angle_alpha   90.00
_cell.angle_beta   90.00
_cell.angle_gamma   90.00
#
_symmetry.space_group_name_H-M   'P 1'
#
loop_
_entity.id
_entity.type
_entity.pdbx_description
1 polymer ?
#
loop_
_entity_poly.entity_id
_entity_poly.type
_entity_poly.pdbx_seq_one_letter_code
_entity_poly.pdbx_strand_id
1 'polypeptide(L)'
;MMHYANLFWMFGHPEVYIVILPAFGIYSEVVSTFSSKELYGYKSLVIATMAIAVLSFTVWLHHFFTMGQSASINAAFGIATMAIGVPTGVKIYNWIWTMFRGEVRFATPMIYALAFMMTFVLGGLTGITLAFPPLDYVVHNTLFLVAHFHNMLIPGTLYGLLAAYTFWFPKVFGYRLDERWGRISCLCWIAGFYLAFMPLYILGASGMARRTQAVMETAYRPWLYIAEVGALILLCAFVALLIQLWVSIRDRHANDVFVGDPWDGRSLEWSISAPPPEYNFARLPHVDQPHWFYDAKRKGTPYAPPATYCDIMMPKNSVVAPIIGMASGAAAFALVWYIWWLAILGMAVIIGAIVARSFVRDTHRTIPASQVAKADMTWREAMAKAQPVPREIETSPANQGLAMVRS
;
A
#
# COMPACT_ATOMS: atom_id res chain seq x y z
N MET A 1 -28.27 -8.53 -20.34
CA MET A 1 -26.94 -7.87 -20.29
C MET A 1 -26.83 -6.78 -19.22
N MET A 2 -27.82 -5.88 -19.05
CA MET A 2 -27.75 -4.80 -18.04
C MET A 2 -27.67 -5.29 -16.58
N HIS A 3 -28.33 -6.41 -16.24
CA HIS A 3 -28.23 -6.99 -14.89
C HIS A 3 -26.82 -7.46 -14.52
N TYR A 4 -26.06 -8.01 -15.48
CA TYR A 4 -24.67 -8.39 -15.23
C TYR A 4 -23.81 -7.16 -14.91
N ALA A 5 -23.93 -6.09 -15.71
CA ALA A 5 -23.20 -4.85 -15.47
C ALA A 5 -23.51 -4.27 -14.07
N ASN A 6 -24.78 -4.30 -13.67
CA ASN A 6 -25.17 -3.88 -12.33
C ASN A 6 -24.52 -4.73 -11.23
N LEU A 7 -24.60 -6.06 -11.31
CA LEU A 7 -24.00 -6.96 -10.31
C LEU A 7 -22.48 -6.85 -10.27
N PHE A 8 -21.83 -6.74 -11.43
CA PHE A 8 -20.40 -6.57 -11.54
C PHE A 8 -19.94 -5.30 -10.86
N TRP A 9 -20.57 -4.15 -11.15
CA TRP A 9 -20.15 -2.87 -10.57
C TRP A 9 -20.55 -2.70 -9.12
N MET A 10 -21.63 -3.36 -8.67
CA MET A 10 -21.99 -3.42 -7.26
C MET A 10 -20.86 -4.00 -6.39
N PHE A 11 -20.02 -4.88 -6.95
CA PHE A 11 -18.75 -5.29 -6.33
C PHE A 11 -17.57 -4.44 -6.78
N GLY A 12 -17.44 -4.20 -8.09
CA GLY A 12 -16.25 -3.62 -8.70
C GLY A 12 -15.95 -2.19 -8.25
N HIS A 13 -16.96 -1.40 -7.88
CA HIS A 13 -16.68 -0.08 -7.32
C HIS A 13 -16.25 -0.13 -5.84
N PRO A 14 -16.90 -0.86 -4.92
CA PRO A 14 -16.32 -1.14 -3.61
C PRO A 14 -14.88 -1.69 -3.67
N GLU A 15 -14.57 -2.55 -4.65
CA GLU A 15 -13.22 -3.10 -4.84
C GLU A 15 -12.16 -2.01 -5.04
N VAL A 16 -12.43 -0.94 -5.79
CA VAL A 16 -11.42 0.14 -5.96
C VAL A 16 -11.09 0.81 -4.63
N TYR A 17 -12.03 0.84 -3.68
CA TYR A 17 -11.77 1.33 -2.32
C TYR A 17 -11.02 0.33 -1.45
N ILE A 18 -11.27 -0.98 -1.62
CA ILE A 18 -10.48 -2.04 -0.96
C ILE A 18 -9.01 -1.89 -1.32
N VAL A 19 -8.72 -1.52 -2.57
CA VAL A 19 -7.35 -1.33 -3.05
C VAL A 19 -6.71 -0.04 -2.51
N ILE A 20 -7.44 1.09 -2.45
CA ILE A 20 -6.87 2.39 -2.06
C ILE A 20 -6.78 2.62 -0.54
N LEU A 21 -7.70 2.07 0.26
CA LEU A 21 -7.78 2.34 1.70
C LEU A 21 -6.52 1.87 2.47
N PRO A 22 -5.93 0.70 2.18
CA PRO A 22 -4.63 0.32 2.75
C PRO A 22 -3.52 1.30 2.40
N ALA A 23 -3.48 1.79 1.15
CA ALA A 23 -2.50 2.78 0.72
C ALA A 23 -2.64 4.11 1.48
N PHE A 24 -3.87 4.55 1.79
CA PHE A 24 -4.10 5.69 2.68
C PHE A 24 -3.59 5.48 4.11
N GLY A 25 -3.68 4.25 4.63
CA GLY A 25 -3.05 3.87 5.89
C GLY A 25 -1.52 4.02 5.81
N ILE A 26 -0.91 3.49 4.74
CA ILE A 26 0.54 3.61 4.50
C ILE A 26 0.97 5.08 4.46
N TYR A 27 0.28 5.93 3.69
CA TYR A 27 0.62 7.35 3.64
C TYR A 27 0.47 8.04 5.00
N SER A 28 -0.48 7.62 5.83
CA SER A 28 -0.65 8.19 7.17
C SER A 28 0.58 7.92 8.05
N GLU A 29 1.10 6.70 8.02
CA GLU A 29 2.31 6.33 8.77
C GLU A 29 3.58 6.98 8.20
N VAL A 30 3.73 6.99 6.87
CA VAL A 30 4.88 7.62 6.19
C VAL A 30 4.92 9.12 6.47
N VAL A 31 3.80 9.82 6.27
CA VAL A 31 3.74 11.27 6.47
C VAL A 31 3.99 11.62 7.94
N SER A 32 3.43 10.88 8.90
CA SER A 32 3.67 11.11 10.32
C SER A 32 5.14 10.87 10.71
N THR A 33 5.73 9.78 10.24
CA THR A 33 7.12 9.41 10.56
C THR A 33 8.12 10.38 9.96
N PHE A 34 7.99 10.71 8.67
CA PHE A 34 8.95 11.58 7.99
C PHE A 34 8.69 13.09 8.19
N SER A 35 7.54 13.48 8.75
CA SER A 35 7.31 14.85 9.25
C SER A 35 7.67 15.01 10.73
N SER A 36 8.10 13.91 11.39
CA SER A 36 8.47 13.87 12.80
C SER A 36 7.35 14.35 13.73
N LYS A 37 6.08 14.20 13.33
CA LYS A 37 4.92 14.78 14.01
C LYS A 37 3.79 13.76 14.08
N GLU A 38 2.98 13.83 15.13
CA GLU A 38 1.76 13.03 15.23
C GLU A 38 0.79 13.36 14.10
N LEU A 39 0.02 12.34 13.71
CA LEU A 39 -0.97 12.46 12.65
C LEU A 39 -2.06 13.46 13.05
N TYR A 40 -2.15 14.56 12.31
CA TYR A 40 -3.18 15.57 12.55
C TYR A 40 -4.57 15.01 12.23
N GLY A 41 -5.53 15.25 13.13
CA GLY A 41 -6.93 14.89 12.89
C GLY A 41 -7.18 13.39 12.83
N TYR A 42 -6.51 12.56 13.66
CA TYR A 42 -6.70 11.10 13.70
C TYR A 42 -8.18 10.67 13.72
N LYS A 43 -8.99 11.25 14.62
CA LYS A 43 -10.44 10.96 14.67
C LYS A 43 -11.14 11.26 13.34
N SER A 44 -10.83 12.40 12.72
CA SER A 44 -11.37 12.79 11.42
C SER A 44 -10.93 11.84 10.30
N LEU A 45 -9.69 11.31 10.34
CA LEU A 45 -9.22 10.30 9.39
C LEU A 45 -9.97 8.98 9.51
N VAL A 46 -10.26 8.53 10.72
CA VAL A 46 -11.03 7.30 10.99
C VAL A 46 -12.47 7.47 10.52
N ILE A 47 -13.12 8.59 10.87
CA ILE A 47 -14.48 8.91 10.41
C ILE A 47 -14.53 9.00 8.88
N ALA A 48 -13.54 9.62 8.24
CA ALA A 48 -13.44 9.67 6.78
C ALA A 48 -13.30 8.27 6.16
N THR A 49 -12.50 7.38 6.74
CA THR A 49 -12.40 5.97 6.28
C THR A 49 -13.76 5.27 6.38
N MET A 50 -14.45 5.41 7.51
CA MET A 50 -15.77 4.79 7.72
C MET A 50 -16.82 5.34 6.74
N ALA A 51 -16.80 6.66 6.50
CA ALA A 51 -17.69 7.29 5.52
C ALA A 51 -17.44 6.76 4.10
N ILE A 52 -16.18 6.60 3.67
CA ILE A 52 -15.84 6.00 2.38
C ILE A 52 -16.34 4.55 2.31
N ALA A 53 -16.14 3.76 3.37
CA ALA A 53 -16.59 2.37 3.41
C ALA A 53 -18.11 2.25 3.22
N VAL A 54 -18.91 3.08 3.88
CA VAL A 54 -20.38 3.07 3.71
C VAL A 54 -20.79 3.60 2.33
N LEU A 55 -20.28 4.76 1.91
CA LEU A 55 -20.65 5.39 0.64
C LEU A 55 -20.22 4.57 -0.59
N SER A 56 -19.17 3.75 -0.47
CA SER A 56 -18.69 2.89 -1.57
C SER A 56 -19.79 1.97 -2.13
N PHE A 57 -20.74 1.57 -1.28
CA PHE A 57 -21.88 0.73 -1.65
C PHE A 57 -23.06 1.52 -2.20
N THR A 58 -22.97 2.83 -2.41
CA THR A 58 -24.10 3.67 -2.86
C THR A 58 -23.84 4.42 -4.17
N VAL A 59 -22.77 4.07 -4.90
CA VAL A 59 -22.31 4.89 -6.04
C VAL A 59 -22.01 4.11 -7.31
N TRP A 60 -22.09 2.78 -7.30
CA TRP A 60 -21.63 1.91 -8.39
C TRP A 60 -22.27 2.17 -9.77
N LEU A 61 -23.47 2.76 -9.82
CA LEU A 61 -24.16 3.06 -11.07
C LEU A 61 -23.41 4.05 -11.96
N HIS A 62 -22.52 4.88 -11.39
CA HIS A 62 -21.75 5.84 -12.18
C HIS A 62 -20.88 5.21 -13.27
N HIS A 63 -20.61 3.90 -13.20
CA HIS A 63 -19.87 3.19 -14.25
C HIS A 63 -20.67 2.95 -15.53
N PHE A 64 -21.98 3.22 -15.51
CA PHE A 64 -22.87 2.93 -16.64
C PHE A 64 -24.00 3.95 -16.77
N PHE A 65 -23.73 5.24 -16.48
CA PHE A 65 -24.67 6.34 -16.70
C PHE A 65 -25.23 6.38 -18.14
N THR A 66 -24.45 5.93 -19.11
CA THR A 66 -24.77 5.88 -20.54
C THR A 66 -25.74 4.76 -20.94
N MET A 67 -26.17 3.89 -20.02
CA MET A 67 -27.07 2.76 -20.33
C MET A 67 -28.57 3.09 -20.24
N GLY A 68 -28.96 4.36 -20.31
CA GLY A 68 -30.36 4.77 -20.48
C GLY A 68 -31.23 4.69 -19.22
N GLN A 69 -30.64 4.79 -18.02
CA GLN A 69 -31.39 4.93 -16.77
C GLN A 69 -32.14 6.27 -16.71
N SER A 70 -33.12 6.40 -15.81
CA SER A 70 -33.85 7.66 -15.65
C SER A 70 -32.93 8.79 -15.18
N ALA A 71 -33.23 10.02 -15.60
CA ALA A 71 -32.43 11.20 -15.26
C ALA A 71 -32.30 11.39 -13.73
N SER A 72 -33.37 11.11 -12.97
CA SER A 72 -33.37 11.19 -11.51
C SER A 72 -32.42 10.19 -10.86
N ILE A 73 -32.31 8.96 -11.39
CA ILE A 73 -31.38 7.95 -10.89
C ILE A 73 -29.94 8.36 -11.18
N ASN A 74 -29.65 8.80 -12.41
CA ASN A 74 -28.31 9.28 -12.77
C ASN A 74 -27.89 10.49 -11.91
N ALA A 75 -28.81 11.42 -11.64
CA ALA A 75 -28.56 12.56 -10.77
C ALA A 75 -28.26 12.11 -9.32
N ALA A 76 -29.06 11.20 -8.76
CA ALA A 76 -28.86 10.71 -7.40
C ALA A 76 -27.49 10.02 -7.21
N PHE A 77 -27.13 9.11 -8.12
CA PHE A 77 -25.83 8.44 -8.08
C PHE A 77 -24.66 9.37 -8.40
N GLY A 78 -24.85 10.36 -9.27
CA GLY A 78 -23.85 11.40 -9.53
C GLY A 78 -23.56 12.23 -8.27
N ILE A 79 -24.60 12.72 -7.58
CA ILE A 79 -24.47 13.46 -6.32
C ILE A 79 -23.80 12.61 -5.25
N ALA A 80 -24.24 11.35 -5.07
CA ALA A 80 -23.64 10.44 -4.10
C ALA A 80 -22.15 10.18 -4.40
N THR A 81 -21.77 10.06 -5.68
CA THR A 81 -20.38 9.88 -6.10
C THR A 81 -19.53 11.11 -5.78
N MET A 82 -20.03 12.32 -6.09
CA MET A 82 -19.35 13.56 -5.75
C MET A 82 -19.17 13.74 -4.23
N ALA A 83 -20.12 13.27 -3.43
CA ALA A 83 -20.04 13.32 -1.97
C ALA A 83 -18.85 12.51 -1.40
N ILE A 84 -18.36 11.47 -2.09
CA ILE A 84 -17.15 10.72 -1.69
C ILE A 84 -15.88 11.59 -1.78
N GLY A 85 -15.89 12.64 -2.60
CA GLY A 85 -14.81 13.62 -2.65
C GLY A 85 -14.53 14.29 -1.29
N VAL A 86 -15.56 14.46 -0.45
CA VAL A 86 -15.45 15.13 0.86
C VAL A 86 -14.58 14.35 1.86
N PRO A 87 -14.88 13.10 2.24
CA PRO A 87 -14.04 12.35 3.18
C PRO A 87 -12.62 12.12 2.63
N THR A 88 -12.48 11.97 1.31
CA THR A 88 -11.17 11.84 0.68
C THR A 88 -10.35 13.13 0.79
N GLY A 89 -10.98 14.29 0.56
CA GLY A 89 -10.36 15.60 0.75
C GLY A 89 -9.93 15.85 2.19
N VAL A 90 -10.75 15.46 3.18
CA VAL A 90 -10.39 15.53 4.61
C VAL A 90 -9.07 14.80 4.90
N LYS A 91 -8.85 13.63 4.26
CA LYS A 91 -7.58 12.89 4.42
C LYS A 91 -6.38 13.66 3.88
N ILE A 92 -6.50 14.22 2.67
CA ILE A 92 -5.44 15.03 2.06
C ILE A 92 -5.09 16.23 2.96
N TYR A 93 -6.08 16.96 3.46
CA TYR A 93 -5.83 18.09 4.37
C TYR A 93 -5.17 17.64 5.67
N ASN A 94 -5.59 16.53 6.27
CA ASN A 94 -4.97 16.01 7.48
C ASN A 94 -3.50 15.65 7.27
N TRP A 95 -3.12 15.06 6.13
CA TRP A 95 -1.72 14.82 5.83
C TRP A 95 -0.91 16.11 5.62
N ILE A 96 -1.48 17.11 4.93
CA ILE A 96 -0.86 18.43 4.79
C ILE A 96 -0.63 19.09 6.16
N TRP A 97 -1.62 19.05 7.05
CA TRP A 97 -1.50 19.58 8.42
C TRP A 97 -0.58 18.76 9.32
N THR A 98 -0.38 17.48 9.02
CA THR A 98 0.64 16.65 9.66
C THR A 98 2.05 17.10 9.26
N MET A 99 2.26 17.49 8.00
CA MET A 99 3.53 18.09 7.57
C MET A 99 3.73 19.52 8.08
N PHE A 100 2.66 20.30 8.22
CA PHE A 100 2.74 21.69 8.67
C PHE A 100 3.36 21.82 10.06
N ARG A 101 4.41 22.66 10.18
CA ARG A 101 5.24 22.82 11.39
C ARG A 101 5.93 21.51 11.86
N GLY A 102 6.01 20.50 11.00
CA GLY A 102 6.88 19.34 11.19
C GLY A 102 8.27 19.57 10.60
N GLU A 103 9.17 18.64 10.87
CA GLU A 103 10.50 18.56 10.24
C GLU A 103 10.41 17.51 9.13
N VAL A 104 10.17 17.95 7.89
CA VAL A 104 9.92 17.07 6.75
C VAL A 104 11.23 16.56 6.17
N ARG A 105 11.43 15.25 6.24
CA ARG A 105 12.62 14.54 5.75
C ARG A 105 12.31 13.91 4.40
N PHE A 106 13.03 14.34 3.36
CA PHE A 106 12.83 13.90 1.97
C PHE A 106 13.51 12.56 1.66
N ALA A 107 13.22 11.54 2.46
CA ALA A 107 13.57 10.17 2.13
C ALA A 107 12.66 9.62 1.01
N THR A 108 13.10 8.58 0.30
CA THR A 108 12.33 7.93 -0.79
C THR A 108 10.83 7.73 -0.49
N PRO A 109 10.39 7.13 0.64
CA PRO A 109 8.97 6.96 0.94
C PRO A 109 8.19 8.29 1.04
N MET A 110 8.82 9.34 1.58
CA MET A 110 8.19 10.65 1.69
C MET A 110 8.02 11.32 0.32
N ILE A 111 8.98 11.13 -0.61
CA ILE A 111 8.87 11.66 -1.98
C ILE A 111 7.68 11.03 -2.70
N TYR A 112 7.47 9.72 -2.56
CA TYR A 112 6.26 9.05 -3.08
C TYR A 112 4.97 9.61 -2.45
N ALA A 113 4.95 9.86 -1.14
CA ALA A 113 3.79 10.43 -0.46
C ALA A 113 3.46 11.86 -0.95
N LEU A 114 4.48 12.69 -1.17
CA LEU A 114 4.31 14.05 -1.71
C LEU A 114 3.80 14.02 -3.16
N ALA A 115 4.38 13.16 -3.99
CA ALA A 115 3.93 12.96 -5.37
C ALA A 115 2.48 12.48 -5.40
N PHE A 116 2.13 11.50 -4.55
CA PHE A 116 0.76 11.05 -4.36
C PHE A 116 -0.19 12.21 -4.07
N MET A 117 0.06 13.03 -3.04
CA MET A 117 -0.87 14.09 -2.67
C MET A 117 -1.16 15.05 -3.84
N MET A 118 -0.12 15.45 -4.57
CA MET A 118 -0.27 16.35 -5.72
C MET A 118 -1.03 15.68 -6.87
N THR A 119 -0.58 14.50 -7.27
CA THR A 119 -1.10 13.80 -8.45
C THR A 119 -2.51 13.26 -8.22
N PHE A 120 -2.78 12.76 -7.01
CA PHE A 120 -4.09 12.25 -6.62
C PHE A 120 -5.15 13.34 -6.54
N VAL A 121 -4.82 14.55 -6.07
CA VAL A 121 -5.76 15.69 -6.11
C VAL A 121 -6.16 16.04 -7.55
N LEU A 122 -5.20 16.08 -8.47
CA LEU A 122 -5.48 16.31 -9.90
C LEU A 122 -6.41 15.24 -10.48
N GLY A 123 -6.17 13.97 -10.15
CA GLY A 123 -7.06 12.89 -10.58
C GLY A 123 -8.43 12.95 -9.90
N GLY A 124 -8.51 13.43 -8.66
CA GLY A 124 -9.76 13.52 -7.92
C GLY A 124 -10.69 14.55 -8.56
N LEU A 125 -10.13 15.66 -9.05
CA LEU A 125 -10.85 16.64 -9.85
C LEU A 125 -11.43 16.03 -11.13
N THR A 126 -10.67 15.20 -11.86
CA THR A 126 -11.18 14.53 -13.06
C THR A 126 -12.22 13.46 -12.74
N GLY A 127 -12.17 12.86 -11.55
CA GLY A 127 -13.21 11.95 -11.04
C GLY A 127 -14.52 12.65 -10.75
N ILE A 128 -14.49 13.87 -10.21
CA ILE A 128 -15.69 14.70 -10.03
C ILE A 128 -16.31 15.04 -11.39
N THR A 129 -15.48 15.32 -12.41
CA THR A 129 -15.97 15.51 -13.79
C THR A 129 -16.73 14.28 -14.31
N LEU A 130 -16.19 13.07 -14.08
CA LEU A 130 -16.84 11.80 -14.47
C LEU A 130 -18.06 11.46 -13.61
N ALA A 131 -18.13 11.95 -12.38
CA ALA A 131 -19.30 11.80 -11.52
C ALA A 131 -20.48 12.66 -11.97
N PHE A 132 -20.28 13.63 -12.87
CA PHE A 132 -21.32 14.51 -13.40
C PHE A 132 -21.87 13.94 -14.72
N PRO A 133 -23.10 13.37 -14.73
CA PRO A 133 -23.58 12.57 -15.87
C PRO A 133 -23.55 13.26 -17.24
N PRO A 134 -23.91 14.57 -17.38
CA PRO A 134 -23.83 15.24 -18.67
C PRO A 134 -22.42 15.29 -19.26
N LEU A 135 -21.39 15.39 -18.42
CA LEU A 135 -19.99 15.34 -18.86
C LEU A 135 -19.55 13.90 -19.09
N ASP A 136 -19.95 12.97 -18.23
CA ASP A 136 -19.65 11.54 -18.44
C ASP A 136 -20.13 11.09 -19.82
N TYR A 137 -21.34 11.45 -20.27
CA TYR A 137 -21.85 11.07 -21.59
C TYR A 137 -20.89 11.39 -22.75
N VAL A 138 -20.10 12.46 -22.64
CA VAL A 138 -19.15 12.88 -23.68
C VAL A 138 -17.83 12.11 -23.58
N VAL A 139 -17.35 11.85 -22.36
CA VAL A 139 -16.02 11.24 -22.13
C VAL A 139 -16.08 9.75 -21.75
N HIS A 140 -17.27 9.18 -21.66
CA HIS A 140 -17.50 7.79 -21.30
C HIS A 140 -16.79 6.89 -22.32
N ASN A 141 -15.97 5.96 -21.83
CA ASN A 141 -15.13 5.07 -22.66
C ASN A 141 -14.14 5.76 -23.61
N THR A 142 -13.84 7.06 -23.45
CA THR A 142 -12.69 7.68 -24.11
C THR A 142 -11.41 7.46 -23.29
N LEU A 143 -10.26 7.91 -23.82
CA LEU A 143 -9.00 7.90 -23.08
C LEU A 143 -9.02 8.79 -21.82
N PHE A 144 -10.02 9.66 -21.65
CA PHE A 144 -10.16 10.51 -20.45
C PHE A 144 -10.45 9.64 -19.23
N LEU A 145 -11.35 8.66 -19.37
CA LEU A 145 -11.65 7.67 -18.34
C LEU A 145 -10.41 6.83 -18.00
N VAL A 146 -9.64 6.44 -19.02
CA VAL A 146 -8.39 5.68 -18.84
C VAL A 146 -7.38 6.52 -18.05
N ALA A 147 -7.18 7.79 -18.44
CA ALA A 147 -6.30 8.72 -17.76
C ALA A 147 -6.70 8.93 -16.29
N HIS A 148 -8.00 9.15 -16.04
CA HIS A 148 -8.54 9.31 -14.69
C HIS A 148 -8.24 8.10 -13.80
N PHE A 149 -8.59 6.90 -14.23
CA PHE A 149 -8.40 5.71 -13.41
C PHE A 149 -6.92 5.41 -13.13
N HIS A 150 -6.03 5.59 -14.11
CA HIS A 150 -4.59 5.46 -13.88
C HIS A 150 -4.05 6.53 -12.93
N ASN A 151 -4.62 7.74 -12.96
CA ASN A 151 -4.28 8.82 -12.03
C ASN A 151 -4.76 8.57 -10.60
N MET A 152 -5.84 7.81 -10.42
CA MET A 152 -6.27 7.32 -9.11
C MET A 152 -5.42 6.14 -8.63
N LEU A 153 -5.18 5.15 -9.49
CA LEU A 153 -4.62 3.87 -9.08
C LEU A 153 -3.09 3.90 -8.93
N ILE A 154 -2.37 4.50 -9.88
CA ILE A 154 -0.90 4.50 -9.85
C ILE A 154 -0.38 5.39 -8.70
N PRO A 155 -0.64 6.71 -8.67
CA PRO A 155 -0.27 7.54 -7.53
C PRO A 155 -0.97 7.13 -6.24
N GLY A 156 -2.24 6.72 -6.30
CA GLY A 156 -2.98 6.37 -5.10
C GLY A 156 -2.50 5.09 -4.44
N THR A 157 -2.43 3.99 -5.21
CA THR A 157 -2.11 2.66 -4.66
C THR A 157 -0.67 2.27 -4.92
N LEU A 158 -0.19 2.30 -6.17
CA LEU A 158 1.14 1.80 -6.50
C LEU A 158 2.24 2.59 -5.79
N TYR A 159 2.18 3.93 -5.77
CA TYR A 159 3.16 4.74 -5.03
C TYR A 159 3.10 4.46 -3.52
N GLY A 160 1.92 4.14 -2.98
CA GLY A 160 1.74 3.76 -1.60
C GLY A 160 2.42 2.43 -1.31
N LEU A 161 2.27 1.44 -2.19
CA LEU A 161 2.97 0.16 -2.09
C LEU A 161 4.49 0.31 -2.24
N LEU A 162 4.98 1.22 -3.09
CA LEU A 162 6.41 1.52 -3.23
C LEU A 162 6.96 2.28 -2.00
N ALA A 163 6.17 3.18 -1.43
CA ALA A 163 6.49 3.82 -0.15
C ALA A 163 6.54 2.78 0.99
N ALA A 164 5.56 1.88 1.06
CA ALA A 164 5.54 0.77 2.02
C ALA A 164 6.73 -0.17 1.86
N TYR A 165 7.04 -0.53 0.61
CA TYR A 165 8.20 -1.34 0.25
C TYR A 165 9.46 -0.70 0.84
N THR A 166 9.73 0.58 0.57
CA THR A 166 10.94 1.24 1.10
C THR A 166 10.91 1.45 2.62
N PHE A 167 9.75 1.78 3.18
CA PHE A 167 9.59 2.06 4.61
C PHE A 167 9.76 0.81 5.47
N TRP A 168 9.07 -0.30 5.16
CA TRP A 168 9.12 -1.53 5.95
C TRP A 168 10.13 -2.57 5.45
N PHE A 169 10.85 -2.34 4.34
CA PHE A 169 11.93 -3.25 3.89
C PHE A 169 12.90 -3.64 5.02
N PRO A 170 13.41 -2.68 5.83
CA PRO A 170 14.37 -3.01 6.88
C PRO A 170 13.74 -3.90 7.94
N LYS A 171 12.45 -3.70 8.26
CA LYS A 171 11.75 -4.52 9.24
C LYS A 171 11.65 -5.97 8.83
N VAL A 172 11.46 -6.24 7.53
CA VAL A 172 11.31 -7.60 7.00
C VAL A 172 12.66 -8.30 6.84
N PHE A 173 13.67 -7.59 6.33
CA PHE A 173 14.94 -8.22 5.90
C PHE A 173 16.14 -7.90 6.80
N GLY A 174 16.02 -6.96 7.73
CA GLY A 174 17.08 -6.53 8.63
C GLY A 174 18.07 -5.52 8.06
N TYR A 175 17.90 -5.04 6.83
CA TYR A 175 18.79 -4.02 6.24
C TYR A 175 18.02 -3.02 5.38
N ARG A 176 18.57 -1.81 5.20
CA ARG A 176 17.95 -0.76 4.36
C ARG A 176 18.25 -0.95 2.88
N LEU A 177 17.31 -0.46 2.07
CA LEU A 177 17.51 -0.30 0.63
C LEU A 177 18.42 0.88 0.31
N ASP A 178 19.10 0.82 -0.83
CA ASP A 178 19.89 1.91 -1.36
C ASP A 178 19.00 3.14 -1.68
N GLU A 179 19.28 4.25 -1.01
CA GLU A 179 18.49 5.48 -1.13
C GLU A 179 18.72 6.19 -2.48
N ARG A 180 19.89 6.04 -3.10
CA ARG A 180 20.19 6.68 -4.38
C ARG A 180 19.36 6.08 -5.50
N TRP A 181 19.37 4.76 -5.65
CA TRP A 181 18.54 4.07 -6.64
C TRP A 181 17.04 4.17 -6.33
N GLY A 182 16.67 4.24 -5.05
CA GLY A 182 15.29 4.53 -4.62
C GLY A 182 14.77 5.87 -5.13
N ARG A 183 15.57 6.93 -5.00
CA ARG A 183 15.25 8.27 -5.53
C ARG A 183 15.20 8.29 -7.06
N ILE A 184 16.14 7.62 -7.73
CA ILE A 184 16.13 7.51 -9.20
C ILE A 184 14.84 6.84 -9.67
N SER A 185 14.48 5.69 -9.08
CA SER A 185 13.24 4.99 -9.41
C SER A 185 12.02 5.87 -9.16
N CYS A 186 11.95 6.54 -8.00
CA CYS A 186 10.84 7.43 -7.64
C CYS A 186 10.67 8.59 -8.64
N LEU A 187 11.76 9.27 -9.00
CA LEU A 187 11.70 10.38 -9.97
C LEU A 187 11.30 9.90 -11.37
N CYS A 188 11.79 8.73 -11.81
CA CYS A 188 11.36 8.13 -13.07
C CYS A 188 9.88 7.73 -13.04
N TRP A 189 9.36 7.19 -11.93
CA TRP A 189 7.92 6.91 -11.79
C TRP A 189 7.09 8.18 -11.93
N ILE A 190 7.47 9.25 -11.23
CA ILE A 190 6.75 10.54 -11.27
C ILE A 190 6.78 11.13 -12.68
N ALA A 191 7.96 11.30 -13.27
CA ALA A 191 8.11 11.90 -14.60
C ALA A 191 7.43 11.05 -15.69
N GLY A 192 7.64 9.74 -15.65
CA GLY A 192 7.03 8.79 -16.57
C GLY A 192 5.51 8.79 -16.47
N PHE A 193 4.95 8.88 -15.26
CA PHE A 193 3.51 8.95 -15.05
C PHE A 193 2.89 10.19 -15.70
N TYR A 194 3.45 11.38 -15.43
CA TYR A 194 2.93 12.61 -16.02
C TYR A 194 3.01 12.61 -17.55
N LEU A 195 4.13 12.16 -18.12
CA LEU A 195 4.31 12.06 -19.57
C LEU A 195 3.42 10.99 -20.20
N ALA A 196 3.20 9.85 -19.53
CA ALA A 196 2.38 8.76 -20.06
C ALA A 196 0.89 9.08 -20.04
N PHE A 197 0.39 9.68 -18.95
CA PHE A 197 -1.05 9.75 -18.69
C PHE A 197 -1.67 11.14 -18.85
N MET A 198 -0.91 12.24 -18.71
CA MET A 198 -1.48 13.58 -18.95
C MET A 198 -1.91 13.80 -20.40
N PRO A 199 -1.15 13.35 -21.43
CA PRO A 199 -1.61 13.45 -22.82
C PRO A 199 -2.94 12.73 -23.07
N LEU A 200 -3.23 11.67 -22.30
CA LEU A 200 -4.45 10.88 -22.48
C LEU A 200 -5.71 11.65 -22.05
N TYR A 201 -5.61 12.63 -21.14
CA TYR A 201 -6.74 13.52 -20.84
C TYR A 201 -7.10 14.36 -22.06
N ILE A 202 -6.10 14.88 -22.77
CA ILE A 202 -6.31 15.70 -23.97
C ILE A 202 -6.88 14.84 -25.10
N LEU A 203 -6.30 13.67 -25.34
CA LEU A 203 -6.81 12.70 -26.32
C LEU A 203 -8.23 12.24 -26.01
N GLY A 204 -8.53 12.01 -24.74
CA GLY A 204 -9.86 11.62 -24.29
C GLY A 204 -10.91 12.70 -24.48
N ALA A 205 -10.55 13.95 -24.16
CA ALA A 205 -11.41 15.10 -24.38
C ALA A 205 -11.60 15.43 -25.87
N SER A 206 -10.62 15.09 -26.72
CA SER A 206 -10.72 15.24 -28.18
C SER A 206 -11.41 14.07 -28.88
N GLY A 207 -11.94 13.09 -28.14
CA GLY A 207 -12.80 12.02 -28.65
C GLY A 207 -12.11 10.69 -28.93
N MET A 208 -10.83 10.51 -28.59
CA MET A 208 -10.15 9.23 -28.81
C MET A 208 -10.74 8.14 -27.90
N ALA A 209 -11.40 7.16 -28.50
CA ALA A 209 -12.00 6.03 -27.80
C ALA A 209 -10.94 5.06 -27.26
N ARG A 210 -11.18 4.48 -26.08
CA ARG A 210 -10.32 3.43 -25.51
C ARG A 210 -10.44 2.14 -26.33
N ARG A 211 -9.42 1.28 -26.26
CA ARG A 211 -9.35 -0.03 -26.96
C ARG A 211 -9.39 0.08 -28.50
N THR A 212 -8.98 1.23 -29.03
CA THR A 212 -8.79 1.44 -30.46
C THR A 212 -7.42 0.89 -30.88
N GLN A 213 -7.40 -0.02 -31.86
CA GLN A 213 -6.15 -0.63 -32.33
C GLN A 213 -5.45 0.17 -33.44
N ALA A 214 -6.21 0.91 -34.26
CA ALA A 214 -5.69 1.70 -35.37
C ALA A 214 -6.10 3.16 -35.22
N VAL A 215 -5.12 4.07 -35.23
CA VAL A 215 -5.34 5.51 -35.07
C VAL A 215 -5.14 6.21 -36.42
N MET A 216 -6.25 6.58 -37.05
CA MET A 216 -6.24 7.24 -38.37
C MET A 216 -6.09 8.76 -38.27
N GLU A 217 -6.53 9.35 -37.15
CA GLU A 217 -6.45 10.79 -36.90
C GLU A 217 -4.99 11.21 -36.65
N THR A 218 -4.46 12.06 -37.52
CA THR A 218 -3.05 12.49 -37.45
C THR A 218 -2.81 13.44 -36.29
N ALA A 219 -3.83 14.22 -35.88
CA ALA A 219 -3.75 15.12 -34.73
C ALA A 219 -3.50 14.42 -33.39
N TYR A 220 -3.83 13.13 -33.27
CA TYR A 220 -3.60 12.35 -32.05
C TYR A 220 -2.15 11.87 -31.91
N ARG A 221 -1.40 11.75 -33.01
CA ARG A 221 -0.06 11.14 -33.01
C ARG A 221 0.94 11.82 -32.09
N PRO A 222 1.07 13.18 -32.05
CA PRO A 222 2.03 13.83 -31.16
C PRO A 222 1.81 13.48 -29.68
N TRP A 223 0.55 13.46 -29.24
CA TRP A 223 0.19 13.11 -27.86
C TRP A 223 0.48 11.64 -27.53
N LEU A 224 0.27 10.74 -28.50
CA LEU A 224 0.59 9.32 -28.35
C LEU A 224 2.10 9.09 -28.27
N TYR A 225 2.91 9.80 -29.05
CA TYR A 225 4.37 9.70 -28.95
C TYR A 225 4.89 10.22 -27.60
N ILE A 226 4.32 11.31 -27.07
CA ILE A 226 4.65 11.77 -25.71
C ILE A 226 4.28 10.69 -24.68
N ALA A 227 3.09 10.09 -24.80
CA ALA A 227 2.64 9.03 -23.91
C ALA A 227 3.56 7.79 -23.98
N GLU A 228 4.02 7.42 -25.17
CA GLU A 228 4.96 6.33 -25.41
C GLU A 228 6.32 6.59 -24.75
N VAL A 229 6.87 7.80 -24.90
CA VAL A 229 8.10 8.20 -24.19
C VAL A 229 7.90 8.12 -22.68
N GLY A 230 6.75 8.55 -22.17
CA GLY A 230 6.39 8.38 -20.76
C GLY A 230 6.41 6.92 -20.32
N ALA A 231 5.84 6.02 -21.13
CA ALA A 231 5.85 4.58 -20.84
C ALA A 231 7.27 3.98 -20.82
N LEU A 232 8.17 4.42 -21.71
CA LEU A 232 9.58 4.03 -21.67
C LEU A 232 10.29 4.51 -20.39
N ILE A 233 9.96 5.72 -19.91
CA ILE A 233 10.50 6.22 -18.63
C ILE A 233 9.96 5.40 -17.45
N LEU A 234 8.70 4.94 -17.49
CA LEU A 234 8.16 4.02 -16.48
C LEU A 234 8.89 2.67 -16.49
N LEU A 235 9.27 2.16 -17.67
CA LEU A 235 10.12 0.97 -17.77
C LEU A 235 11.48 1.20 -17.10
N CYS A 236 12.12 2.36 -17.33
CA CYS A 236 13.35 2.74 -16.63
C CYS A 236 13.15 2.81 -15.11
N ALA A 237 11.98 3.29 -14.63
CA ALA A 237 11.65 3.34 -13.21
C ALA A 237 11.59 1.93 -12.58
N PHE A 238 11.02 0.96 -13.29
CA PHE A 238 10.98 -0.44 -12.89
C PHE A 238 12.38 -1.07 -12.90
N VAL A 239 13.18 -0.83 -13.94
CA VAL A 239 14.58 -1.30 -13.99
C VAL A 239 15.40 -0.71 -12.83
N ALA A 240 15.24 0.58 -12.53
CA ALA A 240 15.91 1.22 -11.40
C ALA A 240 15.50 0.60 -10.04
N LEU A 241 14.24 0.19 -9.89
CA LEU A 241 13.76 -0.54 -8.70
C LEU A 241 14.44 -1.92 -8.56
N LEU A 242 14.63 -2.65 -9.67
CA LEU A 242 15.34 -3.92 -9.67
C LEU A 242 16.83 -3.74 -9.34
N ILE A 243 17.47 -2.71 -9.88
CA ILE A 243 18.86 -2.36 -9.56
C ILE A 243 18.98 -1.98 -8.09
N GLN A 244 18.04 -1.19 -7.55
CA GLN A 244 17.98 -0.86 -6.12
C GLN A 244 17.99 -2.13 -5.27
N LEU A 245 17.09 -3.07 -5.55
CA LEU A 245 17.01 -4.33 -4.81
C LEU A 245 18.31 -5.13 -4.91
N TRP A 246 18.88 -5.26 -6.11
CA TRP A 246 20.11 -6.01 -6.32
C TRP A 246 21.31 -5.41 -5.56
N VAL A 247 21.53 -4.10 -5.66
CA VAL A 247 22.63 -3.41 -4.93
C VAL A 247 22.41 -3.54 -3.41
N SER A 248 21.17 -3.41 -2.95
CA SER A 248 20.85 -3.53 -1.51
C SER A 248 21.11 -4.93 -0.97
N ILE A 249 20.82 -5.99 -1.75
CA ILE A 249 21.13 -7.37 -1.37
C ILE A 249 22.65 -7.61 -1.36
N ARG A 250 23.36 -7.10 -2.37
CA ARG A 250 24.82 -7.23 -2.49
C ARG A 250 25.54 -6.58 -1.30
N ASP A 251 25.10 -5.38 -0.92
CA ASP A 251 25.75 -4.55 0.10
C ASP A 251 25.01 -4.59 1.45
N ARG A 252 24.20 -5.64 1.70
CA ARG A 252 23.30 -5.77 2.87
C ARG A 252 23.97 -5.54 4.22
N HIS A 253 25.23 -5.96 4.37
CA HIS A 253 25.98 -5.84 5.62
C HIS A 253 26.42 -4.40 5.93
N ALA A 254 26.47 -3.53 4.92
CA ALA A 254 26.77 -2.11 5.11
C ALA A 254 25.56 -1.31 5.61
N ASN A 255 24.35 -1.81 5.38
CA ASN A 255 23.09 -1.12 5.68
C ASN A 255 22.24 -1.87 6.72
N ASP A 256 22.89 -2.62 7.62
CA ASP A 256 22.23 -3.44 8.65
C ASP A 256 21.43 -2.58 9.65
N VAL A 257 20.27 -3.08 10.08
CA VAL A 257 19.29 -2.40 10.96
C VAL A 257 18.82 -3.34 12.07
N PHE A 258 19.73 -4.13 12.63
CA PHE A 258 19.40 -5.15 13.62
C PHE A 258 18.63 -4.62 14.86
N VAL A 259 18.81 -3.36 15.26
CA VAL A 259 18.13 -2.77 16.43
C VAL A 259 16.63 -2.68 16.18
N GLY A 260 16.24 -2.26 14.97
CA GLY A 260 14.86 -2.34 14.51
C GLY A 260 14.15 -1.03 14.22
N ASP A 261 14.66 0.15 14.61
CA ASP A 261 14.06 1.48 14.34
C ASP A 261 14.99 2.41 13.54
N PRO A 262 15.05 2.27 12.21
CA PRO A 262 15.87 3.14 11.36
C PRO A 262 15.30 4.55 11.17
N TRP A 263 14.01 4.77 11.46
CA TRP A 263 13.28 5.95 10.97
C TRP A 263 12.81 6.90 12.07
N ASP A 264 13.13 6.63 13.34
CA ASP A 264 12.48 7.26 14.49
C ASP A 264 10.96 7.01 14.48
N GLY A 265 10.57 5.76 14.18
CA GLY A 265 9.18 5.34 14.07
C GLY A 265 8.39 5.49 15.37
N ARG A 266 7.07 5.65 15.26
CA ARG A 266 6.19 5.95 16.42
C ARG A 266 5.41 4.74 16.94
N SER A 267 5.30 3.71 16.12
CA SER A 267 4.44 2.54 16.29
C SER A 267 5.23 1.32 16.78
N LEU A 268 4.51 0.29 17.23
CA LEU A 268 5.09 -0.87 17.94
C LEU A 268 5.99 -1.74 17.08
N GLU A 269 5.81 -1.77 15.76
CA GLU A 269 6.67 -2.58 14.89
C GLU A 269 8.13 -2.14 14.97
N TRP A 270 8.39 -0.88 15.30
CA TRP A 270 9.74 -0.33 15.47
C TRP A 270 10.33 -0.63 16.86
N SER A 271 9.55 -1.17 17.79
CA SER A 271 10.01 -1.45 19.17
C SER A 271 10.67 -2.81 19.37
N ILE A 272 10.87 -3.57 18.28
CA ILE A 272 11.48 -4.90 18.27
C ILE A 272 12.55 -4.99 17.19
N SER A 273 13.40 -6.02 17.26
CA SER A 273 14.47 -6.27 16.30
C SER A 273 14.00 -6.28 14.84
N ALA A 274 14.94 -6.10 13.92
CA ALA A 274 14.71 -6.33 12.51
C ALA A 274 15.76 -7.32 11.96
N PRO A 275 15.36 -8.46 11.39
CA PRO A 275 13.98 -8.98 11.34
C PRO A 275 13.42 -9.29 12.75
N PRO A 276 12.08 -9.28 12.92
CA PRO A 276 11.47 -9.68 14.17
C PRO A 276 11.63 -11.19 14.42
N PRO A 277 11.69 -11.63 15.69
CA PRO A 277 11.65 -13.05 16.01
C PRO A 277 10.28 -13.64 15.66
N GLU A 278 10.19 -14.97 15.54
CA GLU A 278 8.94 -15.64 15.11
C GLU A 278 7.72 -15.37 16.00
N TYR A 279 7.94 -15.01 17.26
CA TYR A 279 6.91 -14.64 18.23
C TYR A 279 6.62 -13.14 18.32
N ASN A 280 7.30 -12.31 17.51
CA ASN A 280 7.30 -10.84 17.53
C ASN A 280 7.79 -10.23 18.86
N PHE A 281 6.99 -10.33 19.93
CA PHE A 281 7.28 -9.72 21.22
C PHE A 281 7.52 -10.80 22.28
N ALA A 282 8.65 -10.73 22.99
CA ALA A 282 8.95 -11.65 24.10
C ALA A 282 7.93 -11.53 25.26
N ARG A 283 7.31 -10.35 25.39
CA ARG A 283 6.17 -10.08 26.26
C ARG A 283 5.26 -9.09 25.55
N LEU A 284 3.95 -9.28 25.65
CA LEU A 284 2.99 -8.35 25.07
C LEU A 284 3.20 -6.93 25.64
N PRO A 285 3.36 -5.90 24.79
CA PRO A 285 3.50 -4.53 25.25
C PRO A 285 2.20 -4.05 25.89
N HIS A 286 2.30 -3.31 27.00
CA HIS A 286 1.15 -2.63 27.59
C HIS A 286 1.03 -1.24 26.97
N VAL A 287 -0.01 -1.05 26.16
CA VAL A 287 -0.27 0.19 25.40
C VAL A 287 -1.44 0.93 26.04
N ASP A 288 -1.16 2.05 26.68
CA ASP A 288 -2.12 2.90 27.38
C ASP A 288 -2.51 4.16 26.58
N GLN A 289 -1.76 4.49 25.54
CA GLN A 289 -1.96 5.71 24.74
C GLN A 289 -1.56 5.51 23.26
N PRO A 290 -2.10 6.34 22.34
CA PRO A 290 -1.61 6.41 20.96
C PRO A 290 -0.11 6.73 20.93
N HIS A 291 0.63 6.15 19.98
CA HIS A 291 2.09 6.36 19.82
C HIS A 291 2.94 6.01 21.06
N TRP A 292 2.52 5.02 21.86
CA TRP A 292 3.22 4.56 23.06
C TRP A 292 4.75 4.43 22.91
N PHE A 293 5.22 3.87 21.79
CA PHE A 293 6.66 3.66 21.56
C PHE A 293 7.42 4.99 21.45
N TYR A 294 6.84 5.99 20.80
CA TYR A 294 7.43 7.33 20.72
C TYR A 294 7.58 7.98 22.10
N ASP A 295 6.58 7.85 22.95
CA ASP A 295 6.65 8.40 24.31
C ASP A 295 7.60 7.62 25.21
N ALA A 296 7.65 6.29 25.07
CA ALA A 296 8.62 5.46 25.77
C ALA A 296 10.06 5.86 25.40
N LYS A 297 10.31 6.18 24.13
CA LYS A 297 11.56 6.75 23.61
C LYS A 297 11.92 8.08 24.30
N ARG A 298 10.97 9.01 24.43
CA ARG A 298 11.18 10.31 25.14
C ARG A 298 11.43 10.17 26.64
N LYS A 299 10.79 9.18 27.28
CA LYS A 299 10.95 8.88 28.71
C LYS A 299 12.25 8.11 29.03
N GLY A 300 13.03 7.72 28.01
CA GLY A 300 14.28 6.98 28.18
C GLY A 300 14.11 5.48 28.51
N THR A 301 12.89 4.94 28.38
CA THR A 301 12.59 3.52 28.64
C THR A 301 11.95 2.78 27.45
N PRO A 302 12.33 3.02 26.17
CA PRO A 302 11.65 2.42 25.02
C PRO A 302 11.78 0.89 24.95
N TYR A 303 12.82 0.35 25.57
CA TYR A 303 13.18 -1.06 25.49
C TYR A 303 13.34 -1.65 26.90
N ALA A 304 12.45 -1.39 27.84
CA ALA A 304 12.55 -1.99 29.17
C ALA A 304 12.53 -3.55 29.09
N PRO A 305 13.39 -4.27 29.83
CA PRO A 305 13.37 -5.72 29.85
C PRO A 305 12.10 -6.25 30.52
N PRO A 306 11.55 -7.39 30.06
CA PRO A 306 10.48 -8.04 30.79
C PRO A 306 10.98 -8.56 32.13
N ALA A 307 10.16 -8.47 33.19
CA ALA A 307 10.51 -8.96 34.51
C ALA A 307 10.69 -10.49 34.54
N THR A 308 9.93 -11.21 33.72
CA THR A 308 9.95 -12.66 33.59
C THR A 308 9.68 -13.07 32.14
N TYR A 309 10.35 -14.12 31.69
CA TYR A 309 10.06 -14.76 30.39
C TYR A 309 9.14 -15.97 30.62
N CYS A 310 8.21 -16.16 29.69
CA CYS A 310 7.28 -17.28 29.72
C CYS A 310 7.40 -18.09 28.43
N ASP A 311 6.93 -19.33 28.48
CA ASP A 311 6.76 -20.17 27.30
C ASP A 311 5.76 -19.53 26.34
N ILE A 312 6.08 -19.49 25.05
CA ILE A 312 5.23 -18.92 24.01
C ILE A 312 4.69 -20.04 23.12
N MET A 313 3.37 -20.17 23.05
CA MET A 313 2.73 -21.11 22.13
C MET A 313 2.59 -20.51 20.73
N MET A 314 3.11 -21.22 19.73
CA MET A 314 3.08 -20.83 18.32
C MET A 314 2.37 -21.87 17.46
N PRO A 315 1.65 -21.46 16.40
CA PRO A 315 1.07 -22.41 15.45
C PRO A 315 2.18 -23.17 14.69
N LYS A 316 1.93 -24.45 14.42
CA LYS A 316 2.77 -25.27 13.54
C LYS A 316 2.46 -24.98 12.07
N ASN A 317 3.48 -25.09 11.21
CA ASN A 317 3.30 -25.03 9.76
C ASN A 317 2.35 -26.13 9.29
N SER A 318 1.59 -25.84 8.22
CA SER A 318 0.64 -26.79 7.63
C SER A 318 0.75 -26.80 6.12
N VAL A 319 0.80 -27.99 5.53
CA VAL A 319 0.80 -28.20 4.07
C VAL A 319 -0.60 -28.16 3.45
N VAL A 320 -1.65 -28.07 4.27
CA VAL A 320 -3.05 -28.14 3.83
C VAL A 320 -3.40 -26.97 2.90
N ALA A 321 -2.96 -25.75 3.22
CA ALA A 321 -3.23 -24.59 2.39
C ALA A 321 -2.57 -24.70 0.99
N PRO A 322 -1.27 -25.05 0.86
CA PRO A 322 -0.67 -25.37 -0.44
C PRO A 322 -1.42 -26.46 -1.23
N ILE A 323 -1.85 -27.53 -0.56
CA ILE A 323 -2.62 -28.62 -1.20
C ILE A 323 -3.95 -28.09 -1.75
N ILE A 324 -4.71 -27.35 -0.93
CA ILE A 324 -5.99 -26.74 -1.36
C ILE A 324 -5.74 -25.78 -2.52
N GLY A 325 -4.70 -24.94 -2.45
CA GLY A 325 -4.35 -24.01 -3.53
C GLY A 325 -4.05 -24.71 -4.86
N MET A 326 -3.19 -25.73 -4.85
CA MET A 326 -2.87 -26.51 -6.06
C MET A 326 -4.09 -27.26 -6.59
N ALA A 327 -4.87 -27.89 -5.72
CA ALA A 327 -6.09 -28.61 -6.10
C ALA A 327 -7.16 -27.67 -6.67
N SER A 328 -7.29 -26.47 -6.10
CA SER A 328 -8.20 -25.42 -6.60
C SER A 328 -7.76 -24.92 -7.97
N GLY A 329 -6.45 -24.70 -8.17
CA GLY A 329 -5.89 -24.34 -9.46
C GLY A 329 -6.13 -25.42 -10.52
N ALA A 330 -5.88 -26.69 -10.18
CA ALA A 330 -6.15 -27.83 -11.06
C ALA A 330 -7.64 -27.96 -11.39
N ALA A 331 -8.53 -27.81 -10.39
CA ALA A 331 -9.98 -27.85 -10.59
C ALA A 331 -10.46 -26.70 -11.49
N ALA A 332 -9.99 -25.47 -11.26
CA ALA A 332 -10.33 -24.32 -12.08
C ALA A 332 -9.85 -24.48 -13.53
N PHE A 333 -8.60 -24.92 -13.73
CA PHE A 333 -8.07 -25.26 -15.05
C PHE A 333 -8.94 -26.32 -15.73
N ALA A 334 -9.25 -27.41 -15.01
CA ALA A 334 -10.08 -28.49 -15.53
C ALA A 334 -11.47 -28.02 -15.95
N LEU A 335 -12.12 -27.15 -15.17
CA LEU A 335 -13.42 -26.58 -15.50
C LEU A 335 -13.37 -25.71 -16.77
N VAL A 336 -12.31 -24.92 -16.95
CA VAL A 336 -12.11 -24.08 -18.15
C VAL A 336 -11.94 -24.95 -19.40
N TRP A 337 -11.24 -26.08 -19.28
CA TRP A 337 -10.94 -26.99 -20.40
C TRP A 337 -11.88 -28.20 -20.50
N TYR A 338 -13.00 -28.20 -19.76
CA TYR A 338 -14.00 -29.28 -19.76
C TYR A 338 -13.45 -30.67 -19.36
N ILE A 339 -12.39 -30.72 -18.54
CA ILE A 339 -11.76 -31.96 -18.06
C ILE A 339 -12.46 -32.42 -16.77
N TRP A 340 -13.68 -32.95 -16.89
CA TRP A 340 -14.58 -33.19 -15.75
C TRP A 340 -14.00 -34.11 -14.66
N TRP A 341 -13.28 -35.17 -15.02
CA TRP A 341 -12.70 -36.08 -14.03
C TRP A 341 -11.67 -35.36 -13.14
N LEU A 342 -10.89 -34.44 -13.71
CA LEU A 342 -9.88 -33.68 -12.98
C LEU A 342 -10.53 -32.60 -12.10
N ALA A 343 -11.63 -32.00 -12.56
CA ALA A 343 -12.42 -31.07 -11.75
C ALA A 343 -13.00 -31.76 -10.51
N ILE A 344 -13.60 -32.96 -10.69
CA ILE A 344 -14.12 -33.79 -9.60
C ILE A 344 -12.99 -34.19 -8.65
N LEU A 345 -11.86 -34.65 -9.19
CA LEU A 345 -10.69 -35.03 -8.38
C LEU A 345 -10.16 -33.85 -7.56
N GLY A 346 -10.00 -32.67 -8.17
CA GLY A 346 -9.56 -31.46 -7.48
C GLY A 346 -10.50 -31.07 -6.33
N MET A 347 -11.82 -31.12 -6.56
CA MET A 347 -12.82 -30.87 -5.52
C MET A 347 -12.75 -31.92 -4.39
N ALA A 348 -12.62 -33.20 -4.74
CA ALA A 348 -12.49 -34.28 -3.76
C ALA A 348 -11.23 -34.12 -2.89
N VAL A 349 -10.11 -33.70 -3.49
CA VAL A 349 -8.87 -33.39 -2.75
C VAL A 349 -9.05 -32.20 -1.82
N ILE A 350 -9.74 -31.14 -2.24
CA ILE A 350 -10.03 -29.98 -1.38
C ILE A 350 -10.86 -30.40 -0.16
N ILE A 351 -11.97 -31.10 -0.39
CA ILE A 351 -12.86 -31.58 0.68
C ILE A 351 -12.09 -32.54 1.61
N GLY A 352 -11.37 -33.50 1.02
CA GLY A 352 -10.55 -34.46 1.77
C GLY A 352 -9.48 -33.79 2.61
N ALA A 353 -8.80 -32.75 2.09
CA ALA A 353 -7.78 -32.00 2.83
C ALA A 353 -8.39 -31.22 4.00
N ILE A 354 -9.57 -30.60 3.82
CA ILE A 354 -10.28 -29.89 4.90
C ILE A 354 -10.71 -30.88 5.99
N VAL A 355 -11.32 -32.01 5.59
CA VAL A 355 -11.74 -33.06 6.51
C VAL A 355 -10.53 -33.61 7.26
N ALA A 356 -9.46 -34.00 6.57
CA ALA A 356 -8.24 -34.49 7.20
C ALA A 356 -7.64 -33.45 8.17
N ARG A 357 -7.64 -32.16 7.81
CA ARG A 357 -7.17 -31.09 8.69
C ARG A 357 -7.99 -30.98 9.97
N SER A 358 -9.30 -31.21 9.92
CA SER A 358 -10.15 -31.16 11.12
C SER A 358 -9.83 -32.25 12.16
N PHE A 359 -9.17 -33.35 11.76
CA PHE A 359 -8.72 -34.40 12.68
C PHE A 359 -7.36 -34.11 13.34
N VAL A 360 -6.61 -33.11 12.86
CA VAL A 360 -5.30 -32.75 13.42
C VAL A 360 -5.50 -31.97 14.73
N ARG A 361 -5.26 -32.62 15.87
CA ARG A 361 -5.39 -32.02 17.21
C ARG A 361 -4.14 -31.26 17.65
N ASP A 362 -2.96 -31.75 17.29
CA ASP A 362 -1.68 -31.14 17.66
C ASP A 362 -1.28 -30.05 16.65
N THR A 363 -1.76 -28.83 16.89
CA THR A 363 -1.59 -27.67 15.98
C THR A 363 -0.60 -26.64 16.48
N HIS A 364 -0.09 -26.78 17.71
CA HIS A 364 0.77 -25.80 18.36
C HIS A 364 2.10 -26.42 18.76
N ARG A 365 3.16 -25.60 18.75
CA ARG A 365 4.45 -25.90 19.37
C ARG A 365 4.75 -24.83 20.41
N THR A 366 5.51 -25.19 21.43
CA THR A 366 5.93 -24.25 22.47
C THR A 366 7.37 -23.85 22.25
N ILE A 367 7.64 -22.55 22.28
CA ILE A 367 8.98 -21.98 22.37
C ILE A 367 9.30 -21.82 23.87
N PRO A 368 10.31 -22.53 24.41
CA PRO A 368 10.64 -22.44 25.82
C PRO A 368 11.06 -21.02 26.23
N ALA A 369 10.69 -20.60 27.44
CA ALA A 369 11.05 -19.32 28.03
C ALA A 369 12.56 -19.06 27.99
N SER A 370 13.38 -20.11 28.13
CA SER A 370 14.84 -20.02 28.06
C SER A 370 15.36 -19.61 26.67
N GLN A 371 14.70 -20.06 25.60
CA GLN A 371 15.04 -19.66 24.23
C GLN A 371 14.62 -18.21 23.96
N VAL A 372 13.42 -17.83 24.40
CA VAL A 372 12.91 -16.45 24.31
C VAL A 372 13.85 -15.50 25.05
N ALA A 373 14.22 -15.84 26.29
CA ALA A 373 15.14 -15.05 27.10
C ALA A 373 16.51 -14.89 26.43
N LYS A 374 17.09 -15.97 25.91
CA LYS A 374 18.38 -15.93 25.20
C LYS A 374 18.32 -15.01 23.98
N ALA A 375 17.28 -15.12 23.16
CA ALA A 375 17.13 -14.30 21.96
C ALA A 375 16.94 -12.81 22.30
N ASP A 376 16.06 -12.48 23.26
CA ASP A 376 15.82 -11.10 23.69
C ASP A 376 17.07 -10.47 24.33
N MET A 377 17.77 -11.21 25.20
CA MET A 377 19.04 -10.76 25.79
C MET A 377 20.12 -10.51 24.74
N THR A 378 20.27 -11.41 23.77
CA THR A 378 21.26 -11.26 22.68
C THR A 378 20.99 -9.99 21.87
N TRP A 379 19.73 -9.73 21.52
CA TRP A 379 19.34 -8.50 20.82
C TRP A 379 19.61 -7.24 21.66
N ARG A 380 19.27 -7.26 22.95
CA ARG A 380 19.53 -6.14 23.87
C ARG A 380 21.00 -5.83 24.06
N GLU A 381 21.85 -6.87 24.17
CA GLU A 381 23.30 -6.71 24.25
C GLU A 381 23.88 -6.11 22.96
N ALA A 382 23.36 -6.51 21.80
CA ALA A 382 23.73 -5.92 20.53
C ALA A 382 23.28 -4.45 20.45
N MET A 383 22.04 -4.17 20.87
CA MET A 383 21.47 -2.82 20.89
C MET A 383 22.26 -1.88 21.81
N ALA A 384 22.70 -2.35 22.98
CA ALA A 384 23.50 -1.56 23.90
C ALA A 384 24.86 -1.12 23.32
N LYS A 385 25.35 -1.79 22.27
CA LYS A 385 26.57 -1.44 21.54
C LYS A 385 26.32 -0.56 20.32
N ALA A 386 25.05 -0.43 19.89
CA ALA A 386 24.69 0.40 18.75
C ALA A 386 24.82 1.88 19.09
N GLN A 387 25.26 2.67 18.12
CA GLN A 387 25.34 4.11 18.27
C GLN A 387 24.03 4.76 17.82
N PRO A 388 23.40 5.62 18.65
CA PRO A 388 22.25 6.40 18.24
C PRO A 388 22.59 7.30 17.04
N VAL A 389 21.69 7.35 16.06
CA VAL A 389 21.89 8.12 14.83
C VAL A 389 20.87 9.26 14.74
N PRO A 390 21.31 10.51 14.48
CA PRO A 390 20.42 11.64 14.32
C PRO A 390 19.74 11.59 12.93
N ARG A 391 18.60 12.25 12.81
CA ARG A 391 17.73 12.16 11.63
C ARG A 391 18.41 12.62 10.34
N GLU A 392 19.37 13.54 10.44
CA GLU A 392 20.11 14.12 9.31
C GLU A 392 20.96 13.09 8.55
N ILE A 393 21.35 11.99 9.22
CA ILE A 393 22.14 10.91 8.62
C ILE A 393 21.42 9.54 8.69
N GLU A 394 20.09 9.55 8.81
CA GLU A 394 19.28 8.33 8.92
C GLU A 394 19.38 7.40 7.69
N THR A 395 19.72 7.94 6.52
CA THR A 395 19.92 7.16 5.30
C THR A 395 21.37 6.70 5.11
N SER A 396 22.28 7.04 6.03
CA SER A 396 23.68 6.66 5.95
C SER A 396 23.92 5.23 6.46
N PRO A 397 25.03 4.56 6.08
CA PRO A 397 25.43 3.26 6.63
C PRO A 397 25.62 3.24 8.15
N ALA A 398 25.83 4.40 8.80
CA ALA A 398 25.98 4.47 10.25
C ALA A 398 24.69 4.11 11.01
N ASN A 399 23.52 4.21 10.37
CA ASN A 399 22.24 3.89 10.99
C ASN A 399 22.03 2.39 11.12
N GLN A 400 22.21 1.89 12.34
CA GLN A 400 22.00 0.50 12.75
C GLN A 400 20.58 0.21 13.27
N GLY A 401 19.65 1.16 13.08
CA GLY A 401 18.27 1.05 13.57
C GLY A 401 18.05 1.61 14.97
N LEU A 402 18.92 2.50 15.44
CA LEU A 402 18.76 3.20 16.71
C LEU A 402 18.64 4.71 16.45
N ALA A 403 17.44 5.18 16.14
CA ALA A 403 17.23 6.60 15.93
C ALA A 403 17.33 7.42 17.24
N MET A 404 17.99 8.56 17.18
CA MET A 404 18.04 9.51 18.29
C MET A 404 16.70 10.21 18.50
N VAL A 405 16.27 10.27 19.75
CA VAL A 405 15.09 11.02 20.18
C VAL A 405 15.52 12.44 20.47
N ARG A 406 15.14 13.41 19.63
CA ARG A 406 15.35 14.83 19.94
C ARG A 406 14.49 15.20 21.16
N SER A 407 15.13 15.80 22.17
CA SER A 407 14.50 16.30 23.42
C SER A 407 13.51 17.43 23.17
#